data_AF-A0A8H3QGP7-F1
#
_entry.id   AF-A0A8H3QGP7-F1
#
_cell.length_a   1.000
_cell.length_b   1.000
_cell.length_c   1.000
_cell.angle_alpha   90.00
_cell.angle_beta   90.00
_cell.angle_gamma   90.00
#
_symmetry.space_group_name_H-M   'P 1'
#
loop_
_entity.id
_entity.type
_entity.pdbx_description
1 polymer ?
#
loop_
_entity_poly.entity_id
_entity_poly.type
_entity_poly.pdbx_seq_one_letter_code
_entity_poly.pdbx_strand_id
1 'polypeptide(L)'
;MDMWTSITSLGILAITIHFIKDNWQFDYFILDVLYNIPSLHNAITIKNAIIEVVIELKIENRYIGITSDNEVKMLAATREIKITLNLSEFHHYRCSAHILNLVVGVAFNTNIISESVKKLRTFISIVRNSPKQIDKLKEYF
;
A
#
# COMPACT_ATOMS: atom_id res chain seq x y z
N MET A 1 4.87 -4.87 1.74
CA MET A 1 4.93 -3.57 2.44
C MET A 1 3.62 -2.87 2.20
N ASP A 2 3.18 -2.08 3.17
CA ASP A 2 2.03 -1.20 3.04
C ASP A 2 2.41 0.19 3.52
N MET A 3 1.90 1.21 2.83
CA MET A 3 2.24 2.60 3.10
C MET A 3 1.00 3.45 2.98
N TRP A 4 0.72 4.22 4.03
CA TRP A 4 -0.47 5.06 4.08
C TRP A 4 -0.20 6.36 4.83
N THR A 5 -1.07 7.33 4.59
CA THR A 5 -1.16 8.53 5.41
C THR A 5 -2.18 8.28 6.52
N SER A 6 -1.78 8.49 7.77
CA SER A 6 -2.71 8.49 8.88
C SER A 6 -3.68 9.68 8.81
N ILE A 7 -4.71 9.64 9.65
CA ILE A 7 -5.68 10.73 9.80
C ILE A 7 -5.04 12.06 10.26
N THR A 8 -3.87 12.02 10.91
CA THR A 8 -3.12 13.20 11.35
C THR A 8 -2.04 13.61 10.33
N SER A 9 -2.17 13.16 9.08
CA SER A 9 -1.24 13.43 7.98
C SER A 9 0.16 12.83 8.16
N LEU A 10 0.31 11.85 9.04
CA LEU A 10 1.56 11.13 9.25
C LEU A 10 1.78 10.06 8.18
N GLY A 11 2.92 10.07 7.49
CA GLY A 11 3.34 8.95 6.63
C GLY A 11 3.80 7.76 7.46
N ILE A 12 3.17 6.60 7.24
CA ILE A 12 3.49 5.34 7.92
C ILE A 12 3.89 4.32 6.85
N LEU A 13 4.97 3.59 7.11
CA LEU A 13 5.45 2.49 6.28
C LEU A 13 5.55 1.22 7.13
N ALA A 14 4.69 0.24 6.87
CA ALA A 14 4.76 -1.08 7.46
C ALA A 14 5.52 -2.06 6.55
N ILE A 15 6.54 -2.70 7.12
CA ILE A 15 7.35 -3.70 6.43
C ILE A 15 7.04 -5.06 7.05
N THR A 16 6.45 -5.95 6.25
CA THR A 16 6.12 -7.33 6.64
C THR A 16 6.96 -8.25 5.77
N ILE A 17 7.67 -9.19 6.41
CA ILE A 17 8.34 -10.28 5.70
C ILE A 17 7.39 -11.46 5.57
N HIS A 18 7.45 -12.11 4.42
CA HIS A 18 6.74 -13.35 4.15
C HIS A 18 7.77 -14.37 3.67
N PHE A 19 7.70 -15.59 4.16
CA PHE A 19 8.64 -16.65 3.80
C PHE A 19 7.99 -18.01 3.92
N ILE A 20 8.63 -19.00 3.30
CA ILE A 20 8.22 -20.40 3.36
C ILE A 20 9.28 -21.13 4.18
N LYS A 21 8.85 -21.84 5.22
CA LYS A 21 9.71 -22.68 6.07
C LYS A 21 10.06 -24.00 5.36
N ASP A 22 11.06 -24.71 5.87
CA ASP A 22 11.51 -26.01 5.33
C ASP A 22 10.39 -27.06 5.26
N ASN A 23 9.38 -26.95 6.13
CA ASN A 23 8.19 -27.80 6.15
C ASN A 23 7.08 -27.33 5.19
N TRP A 24 7.38 -26.45 4.24
CA TRP A 24 6.44 -25.85 3.30
C TRP A 24 5.32 -25.02 3.93
N GLN A 25 5.47 -24.60 5.19
CA GLN A 25 4.52 -23.69 5.81
C GLN A 25 4.86 -22.24 5.45
N PHE A 26 3.85 -21.54 4.98
CA PHE A 26 3.89 -20.09 4.80
C PHE A 26 3.80 -19.40 6.17
N ASP A 27 4.68 -18.44 6.40
CA ASP A 27 4.68 -17.63 7.62
C ASP A 27 5.03 -16.17 7.30
N TYR A 28 4.66 -15.28 8.23
CA TYR A 28 4.89 -13.86 8.10
C TYR A 28 4.98 -13.18 9.46
N PHE A 29 5.75 -12.11 9.53
CA PHE A 29 5.74 -11.21 10.67
C PHE A 29 6.12 -9.79 10.25
N ILE A 30 5.76 -8.83 11.09
CA ILE A 30 6.12 -7.43 10.88
C ILE A 30 7.59 -7.28 11.26
N LEU A 31 8.41 -6.83 10.30
CA LEU A 31 9.80 -6.46 10.56
C LEU A 31 9.86 -5.13 11.30
N ASP A 32 9.14 -4.14 10.79
CA ASP A 32 9.08 -2.81 11.40
C ASP A 32 7.83 -2.03 10.94
N VAL A 33 7.46 -1.03 11.73
CA VAL A 33 6.48 0.01 11.40
C VAL A 33 7.14 1.36 11.58
N LEU A 34 7.56 1.94 10.47
CA LEU A 34 8.25 3.22 10.44
C LEU A 34 7.22 4.35 10.41
N TYR A 35 7.42 5.32 11.29
CA TYR A 35 6.61 6.53 11.39
C TYR A 35 7.36 7.71 10.79
N ASN A 36 6.62 8.80 10.52
CA ASN A 36 7.19 10.07 10.11
C ASN A 36 7.97 10.02 8.78
N ILE A 37 7.69 9.05 7.89
CA ILE A 37 8.38 8.93 6.60
C ILE A 37 8.15 10.22 5.79
N PRO A 38 9.18 11.08 5.58
CA PRO A 38 9.00 12.38 4.98
C PRO A 38 8.65 12.22 3.50
N SER A 39 7.50 12.78 3.12
CA SER A 39 6.98 12.74 1.75
C SER A 39 6.81 11.30 1.22
N LEU A 40 5.55 10.86 1.15
CA LEU A 40 5.09 9.72 0.34
C LEU A 40 5.38 9.91 -1.16
N HIS A 41 6.14 10.95 -1.54
CA HIS A 41 6.45 11.32 -2.89
C HIS A 41 7.92 11.17 -3.27
N ASN A 42 8.78 10.66 -2.38
CA ASN A 42 10.19 10.43 -2.68
C ASN A 42 10.58 8.94 -2.63
N ALA A 43 10.87 8.37 -3.80
CA ALA A 43 11.34 7.00 -3.95
C ALA A 43 12.65 6.72 -3.18
N ILE A 44 13.55 7.70 -3.06
CA ILE A 44 14.84 7.57 -2.36
C ILE A 44 14.61 7.43 -0.85
N THR A 45 13.69 8.20 -0.28
CA THR A 45 13.34 8.10 1.14
C THR A 45 12.81 6.70 1.47
N ILE A 46 11.88 6.20 0.65
CA ILE A 46 11.30 4.86 0.82
C ILE A 46 12.38 3.78 0.67
N LYS A 47 13.24 3.90 -0.35
CA LYS A 47 14.38 3.01 -0.56
C LYS A 47 15.27 2.93 0.69
N ASN A 48 15.72 4.08 1.20
CA ASN A 48 16.63 4.15 2.33
C ASN A 48 16.00 3.53 3.59
N ALA A 49 14.73 3.85 3.87
CA ALA A 49 14.00 3.30 5.00
C ALA A 49 13.90 1.77 4.95
N ILE A 50 13.63 1.20 3.77
CA ILE A 50 13.58 -0.26 3.61
C ILE A 50 14.97 -0.87 3.77
N ILE A 51 16.00 -0.28 3.13
CA ILE A 51 17.38 -0.78 3.17
C ILE A 51 17.92 -0.79 4.60
N GLU A 52 17.65 0.25 5.38
CA GLU A 52 18.05 0.34 6.78
C GLU A 52 17.52 -0.86 7.58
N VAL A 53 16.21 -1.16 7.45
CA VAL A 53 15.58 -2.30 8.13
C VAL A 53 16.18 -3.64 7.68
N VAL A 54 16.39 -3.87 6.38
CA VAL A 54 16.97 -5.16 5.92
C VAL A 54 18.44 -5.33 6.31
N ILE A 55 19.23 -4.26 6.36
CA ILE A 55 20.63 -4.30 6.81
C ILE A 55 20.69 -4.53 8.32
N GLU A 56 19.89 -3.81 9.11
CA GLU A 56 19.84 -3.97 10.57
C GLU A 56 19.52 -5.42 10.95
N LEU A 57 18.55 -6.03 10.25
CA LEU A 57 18.14 -7.41 10.46
C LEU A 57 19.06 -8.45 9.78
N LYS A 58 20.06 -8.02 9.02
CA LYS A 58 21.03 -8.87 8.30
C LYS A 58 20.37 -9.85 7.33
N ILE A 59 19.34 -9.39 6.62
CA ILE A 59 18.57 -10.19 5.66
C ILE A 59 18.72 -9.70 4.22
N GLU A 60 19.65 -8.77 3.96
CA GLU A 60 19.87 -8.15 2.65
C GLU A 60 20.17 -9.14 1.53
N ASN A 61 20.71 -10.31 1.86
CA ASN A 61 21.05 -11.37 0.91
C ASN A 61 19.99 -12.48 0.81
N ARG A 62 18.83 -12.34 1.47
CA ARG A 62 17.84 -13.43 1.61
C ARG A 62 16.47 -13.16 1.00
N TYR A 63 16.17 -11.92 0.62
CA TYR A 63 14.85 -11.61 0.07
C TYR A 63 14.87 -11.60 -1.47
N ILE A 64 13.85 -12.23 -2.06
CA ILE A 64 13.72 -12.47 -3.51
C ILE A 64 12.75 -11.51 -4.21
N GLY A 65 12.05 -10.68 -3.44
CA GLY A 65 11.10 -9.74 -4.00
C GLY A 65 10.41 -8.89 -2.96
N ILE A 66 9.65 -7.91 -3.44
CA ILE A 66 8.85 -7.02 -2.61
C ILE A 66 7.46 -6.88 -3.23
N THR A 67 6.44 -6.87 -2.38
CA THR A 67 5.06 -6.57 -2.79
C THR A 67 4.66 -5.20 -2.27
N SER A 68 4.22 -4.31 -3.15
CA SER A 68 3.68 -2.98 -2.79
C SER A 68 2.46 -2.63 -3.65
N ASP A 69 1.82 -1.50 -3.39
CA ASP A 69 0.82 -0.96 -4.31
C ASP A 69 1.42 -0.62 -5.70
N ASN A 70 0.55 -0.24 -6.63
CA ASN A 70 0.94 0.08 -8.01
C ASN A 70 1.31 1.57 -8.20
N GLU A 71 1.75 2.25 -7.15
CA GLU A 71 2.15 3.66 -7.25
C GLU A 71 3.54 3.76 -7.91
N VAL A 72 3.71 4.73 -8.82
CA VAL A 72 4.91 4.92 -9.65
C VAL A 72 6.20 5.01 -8.83
N LYS A 73 6.12 5.59 -7.64
CA LYS A 73 7.24 5.82 -6.73
C LYS A 73 7.64 4.58 -5.98
N MET A 74 6.70 3.68 -5.70
CA MET A 74 6.99 2.37 -5.12
C MET A 74 7.73 1.50 -6.11
N LEU A 75 7.34 1.59 -7.39
CA LEU A 75 8.07 0.97 -8.50
C LEU A 75 9.49 1.55 -8.62
N ALA A 76 9.64 2.88 -8.54
CA ALA A 76 10.94 3.53 -8.57
C ALA A 76 11.81 3.13 -7.37
N ALA A 77 11.27 3.17 -6.14
CA ALA A 77 11.99 2.76 -4.92
C ALA A 77 12.46 1.31 -5.02
N THR A 78 11.60 0.41 -5.50
CA THR A 78 11.93 -1.00 -5.68
C THR A 78 13.07 -1.21 -6.68
N ARG A 79 13.09 -0.45 -7.79
CA ARG A 79 14.20 -0.49 -8.76
C ARG A 79 15.51 -0.02 -8.14
N GLU A 80 15.46 1.07 -7.37
CA GLU A 80 16.63 1.60 -6.68
C GLU A 80 17.15 0.64 -5.60
N ILE A 81 16.28 -0.10 -4.90
CA ILE A 81 16.67 -1.16 -3.96
C ILE A 81 17.44 -2.25 -4.71
N LYS A 82 16.90 -2.71 -5.85
CA LYS A 82 17.53 -3.75 -6.68
C LYS A 82 18.96 -3.36 -7.08
N ILE A 83 19.13 -2.11 -7.53
CA ILE A 83 20.43 -1.56 -7.93
C ILE A 83 21.36 -1.44 -6.71
N THR A 84 20.88 -0.84 -5.62
CA THR A 84 21.71 -0.56 -4.43
C THR A 84 22.26 -1.83 -3.79
N LEU A 85 21.47 -2.91 -3.78
CA LEU A 85 21.84 -4.17 -3.15
C LEU A 85 22.31 -5.24 -4.16
N ASN A 86 22.50 -4.85 -5.42
CA ASN A 86 22.99 -5.72 -6.50
C ASN A 86 22.25 -7.07 -6.59
N LEU A 87 20.91 -7.03 -6.50
CA LEU A 87 20.10 -8.24 -6.41
C LEU A 87 19.75 -8.76 -7.80
N SER A 88 20.30 -9.91 -8.19
CA SER A 88 20.03 -10.53 -9.49
C SER A 88 18.58 -11.02 -9.64
N GLU A 89 18.08 -11.75 -8.64
CA GLU A 89 16.77 -12.42 -8.68
C GLU A 89 15.64 -11.65 -7.99
N PHE A 90 15.79 -10.35 -7.79
CA PHE A 90 14.80 -9.53 -7.11
C PHE A 90 13.68 -9.04 -8.04
N HIS A 91 12.43 -9.28 -7.61
CA HIS A 91 11.21 -8.96 -8.34
C HIS A 91 10.26 -8.06 -7.57
N HIS A 92 9.57 -7.17 -8.29
CA HIS A 92 8.46 -6.40 -7.76
C HIS A 92 7.14 -7.12 -8.07
N TYR A 93 6.31 -7.28 -7.04
CA TYR A 93 4.95 -7.77 -7.17
C TYR A 93 3.97 -6.64 -6.83
N ARG A 94 2.98 -6.43 -7.70
CA ARG A 94 1.94 -5.43 -7.48
C ARG A 94 0.86 -6.01 -6.59
N CYS A 95 0.35 -5.20 -5.67
CA CYS A 95 -0.76 -5.56 -4.80
C CYS A 95 -2.02 -5.83 -5.63
N SER A 96 -2.50 -7.08 -5.61
CA SER A 96 -3.71 -7.50 -6.32
C SER A 96 -4.95 -6.72 -5.86
N ALA A 97 -5.06 -6.41 -4.56
CA ALA A 97 -6.17 -5.61 -4.04
C ALA A 97 -6.18 -4.19 -4.62
N HIS A 98 -5.00 -3.57 -4.78
CA HIS A 98 -4.89 -2.27 -5.42
C HIS A 98 -5.24 -2.34 -6.91
N ILE A 99 -4.76 -3.35 -7.63
CA ILE A 99 -5.14 -3.57 -9.04
C ILE A 99 -6.66 -3.72 -9.17
N LEU A 100 -7.29 -4.52 -8.30
CA LEU A 100 -8.74 -4.70 -8.30
C LEU A 100 -9.46 -3.37 -8.03
N ASN A 101 -8.98 -2.55 -7.10
CA ASN A 101 -9.54 -1.23 -6.84
C ASN A 101 -9.47 -0.31 -8.08
N LEU A 102 -8.36 -0.34 -8.84
CA LEU A 102 -8.23 0.40 -10.10
C LEU A 102 -9.23 -0.09 -11.15
N VAL A 103 -9.37 -1.42 -11.31
CA VAL A 103 -10.34 -2.03 -12.24
C VAL A 103 -11.76 -1.61 -11.89
N VAL A 104 -12.13 -1.68 -10.61
CA VAL A 104 -13.44 -1.21 -10.12
C VAL A 104 -13.62 0.26 -10.43
N GLY A 105 -12.63 1.10 -10.16
CA GLY A 105 -12.67 2.54 -10.48
C GLY A 105 -12.95 2.81 -11.96
N VAL A 106 -12.30 2.08 -12.87
CA VAL A 106 -12.56 2.17 -14.31
C VAL A 106 -13.99 1.71 -14.63
N ALA A 107 -14.46 0.62 -14.03
CA ALA A 107 -15.82 0.12 -14.27
C ALA A 107 -16.92 1.13 -13.89
N PHE A 108 -16.69 1.99 -12.89
CA PHE A 108 -17.62 3.08 -12.54
C PHE A 108 -17.75 4.14 -13.64
N ASN A 109 -16.76 4.26 -14.53
CA ASN A 109 -16.78 5.16 -15.68
C ASN A 109 -17.37 4.53 -16.94
N THR A 110 -17.80 3.26 -16.88
CA THR A 110 -18.46 2.58 -17.98
C THR A 110 -19.98 2.48 -17.73
N ASN A 111 -20.68 1.82 -18.65
CA ASN A 111 -22.10 1.49 -18.55
C ASN A 111 -22.38 0.17 -17.82
N ILE A 112 -21.34 -0.54 -17.35
CA ILE A 112 -21.49 -1.82 -16.62
C ILE A 112 -22.15 -1.59 -15.25
N ILE A 113 -21.81 -0.48 -14.58
CA ILE A 113 -22.38 -0.11 -13.30
C ILE A 113 -23.60 0.79 -13.51
N SER A 114 -24.73 0.46 -12.89
CA SER A 114 -25.96 1.24 -13.02
C SER A 114 -25.85 2.62 -12.38
N GLU A 115 -26.54 3.60 -12.96
CA GLU A 115 -26.55 4.98 -12.45
C GLU A 115 -27.04 5.09 -11.01
N SER A 116 -27.98 4.24 -10.59
CA SER A 116 -28.44 4.18 -9.20
C SER A 116 -27.31 3.85 -8.22
N VAL A 117 -26.43 2.91 -8.57
CA VAL A 117 -25.28 2.54 -7.74
C VAL A 117 -24.24 3.67 -7.71
N LYS A 118 -24.01 4.34 -8.84
CA LYS A 118 -23.11 5.52 -8.89
C LYS A 118 -23.62 6.65 -7.98
N LYS A 119 -24.91 6.97 -8.07
CA LYS A 119 -25.56 7.99 -7.22
C LYS A 119 -25.46 7.61 -5.74
N LEU A 120 -25.73 6.36 -5.39
CA LEU A 120 -25.61 5.87 -4.02
C LEU A 120 -24.18 6.01 -3.49
N ARG A 121 -23.16 5.62 -4.28
CA ARG A 121 -21.75 5.80 -3.91
C ARG A 121 -21.41 7.26 -3.64
N THR A 122 -21.84 8.16 -4.52
CA THR A 122 -21.64 9.62 -4.34
C THR A 122 -22.32 10.12 -3.07
N PHE A 123 -23.57 9.72 -2.83
CA PHE A 123 -24.29 10.07 -1.61
C PHE A 123 -23.57 9.59 -0.35
N ILE A 124 -23.17 8.31 -0.31
CA ILE A 124 -22.42 7.75 0.83
C ILE A 124 -21.11 8.50 1.06
N SER A 125 -20.40 8.86 -0.01
CA SER A 125 -19.16 9.66 0.09
C SER A 125 -19.42 11.03 0.71
N ILE A 126 -20.48 11.73 0.30
CA ILE A 126 -20.85 13.04 0.85
C ILE A 126 -21.20 12.92 2.34
N VAL A 127 -22.00 11.91 2.70
CA VAL A 127 -22.41 11.67 4.09
C VAL A 127 -21.19 11.38 4.95
N ARG A 128 -20.35 10.40 4.57
CA ARG A 128 -19.19 9.98 5.38
C ARG A 128 -18.16 11.08 5.60
N ASN A 129 -17.99 11.98 4.64
CA ASN A 129 -17.02 13.07 4.71
C ASN A 129 -17.59 14.35 5.37
N SER A 130 -18.83 14.33 5.85
CA SER A 130 -19.45 15.49 6.49
C SER A 130 -20.17 15.10 7.78
N PRO A 131 -19.62 15.46 8.96
CA PRO A 131 -20.27 15.21 10.25
C PRO A 131 -21.72 15.72 10.28
N LYS A 132 -21.95 16.93 9.73
CA LYS A 132 -23.28 17.53 9.61
C LYS A 132 -24.27 16.66 8.81
N GLN A 133 -23.82 16.05 7.71
CA GLN A 133 -24.68 15.17 6.90
C GLN A 133 -24.94 13.84 7.60
N ILE A 134 -23.96 13.29 8.31
CA ILE A 134 -24.15 12.12 9.18
C ILE A 134 -25.19 12.40 10.25
N ASP A 135 -25.09 13.52 10.96
CA ASP A 135 -26.01 13.83 12.06
C ASP A 135 -27.42 14.05 11.54
N LYS A 136 -27.56 14.78 10.43
CA LYS A 136 -28.85 14.93 9.74
C LYS A 136 -29.44 13.59 9.30
N LEU A 137 -28.61 12.63 8.83
CA LEU A 137 -29.09 11.30 8.44
C LEU A 137 -29.60 10.51 9.64
N LYS A 138 -28.95 10.62 10.81
CA LYS A 138 -29.38 9.96 12.05
C LYS A 138 -30.76 10.44 12.52
N GLU A 139 -31.18 11.65 12.19
CA GLU A 139 -32.53 12.15 12.55
C GLU A 139 -33.68 11.37 11.87
N TYR A 140 -33.40 10.61 10.81
CA TYR A 140 -34.40 9.82 10.07
C TYR A 140 -34.53 8.37 10.56
N PHE A 141 -33.73 7.93 11.54
CA PHE A 141 -33.70 6.56 12.08
C PHE A 141 -33.71 6.56 13.60
#